data_AF-A0A7V3HUT7-F1
#
_entry.id   AF-A0A7V3HUT7-F1
#
_cell.length_a   1.000
_cell.length_b   1.000
_cell.length_c   1.000
_cell.angle_alpha   90.00
_cell.angle_beta   90.00
_cell.angle_gamma   90.00
#
_symmetry.space_group_name_H-M   'P 1'
#
loop_
_entity.id
_entity.type
_entity.pdbx_description
1 polymer ?
#
loop_
_entity_poly.entity_id
_entity_poly.type
_entity_poly.pdbx_seq_one_letter_code
_entity_poly.pdbx_strand_id
1 'polypeptide(L)'
;MIKSNFITQRIWFFLSFMFMTQSVLYAEDCRQKLFSVTIDNQLKISEVLDSLADSCDLTINVKDEMAQKKMRKKLYYVKLKNSTLQGFLNTILVDNDLYYTLEGNKLNISYLITKTFRIHYIAGNRQGVSTANVIIANSNNSGKSGGGSGDGDSGGATTGISIESSDEFKFWSTVEKEVQRILIGAADGSTHYTNQGSTWVGPDGKVWEYNPLAPIVNPEAGMVTVTGTQRQVKRVEEYIRTLTKQIKSQVLIDVRILSVSFDDSQTSGVDWSQLYKLQNMNV
;
A
#
# COMPACT_ATOMS: atom_id res chain seq x y z
N MET A 1 92.00 -41.58 -49.90
CA MET A 1 90.99 -41.81 -48.84
C MET A 1 89.98 -40.67 -48.96
N ILE A 2 88.68 -40.83 -49.29
CA ILE A 2 87.64 -41.72 -48.68
C ILE A 2 87.49 -41.32 -47.20
N LYS A 3 86.40 -40.78 -46.62
CA LYS A 3 84.93 -40.73 -46.86
C LYS A 3 84.41 -39.37 -46.25
N SER A 4 83.16 -38.87 -46.31
CA SER A 4 81.84 -39.23 -46.89
C SER A 4 80.94 -37.96 -46.97
N ASN A 5 79.79 -38.01 -47.65
CA ASN A 5 78.65 -37.11 -47.41
C ASN A 5 77.96 -37.40 -46.06
N PHE A 6 77.21 -36.44 -45.49
CA PHE A 6 75.78 -36.65 -45.19
C PHE A 6 74.98 -35.34 -44.99
N ILE A 7 73.71 -35.40 -45.39
CA ILE A 7 72.65 -34.37 -45.28
C ILE A 7 72.12 -34.28 -43.83
N THR A 8 71.79 -33.07 -43.33
CA THR A 8 70.48 -32.71 -42.72
C THR A 8 70.42 -31.27 -42.17
N GLN A 9 69.55 -30.45 -42.79
CA GLN A 9 68.45 -29.73 -42.14
C GLN A 9 68.68 -29.06 -40.75
N ARG A 10 68.88 -27.73 -40.75
CA ARG A 10 68.41 -26.85 -39.64
C ARG A 10 67.77 -25.56 -40.15
N ILE A 11 66.47 -25.65 -40.37
CA ILE A 11 65.54 -24.51 -40.28
C ILE A 11 65.46 -24.12 -38.80
N TRP A 12 65.48 -22.82 -38.48
CA TRP A 12 64.59 -22.24 -37.45
C TRP A 12 64.49 -20.72 -37.67
N PHE A 13 63.51 -20.37 -38.53
CA PHE A 13 62.55 -19.30 -38.33
C PHE A 13 63.01 -18.07 -37.51
N PHE A 14 63.40 -17.01 -38.22
CA PHE A 14 63.17 -15.65 -37.74
C PHE A 14 61.64 -15.45 -37.64
N LEU A 15 61.10 -15.61 -36.44
CA LEU A 15 59.69 -15.38 -36.18
C LEU A 15 59.40 -13.87 -36.22
N SER A 16 59.16 -13.36 -37.43
CA SER A 16 58.55 -12.05 -37.64
C SER A 16 57.16 -12.07 -37.03
N PHE A 17 57.07 -11.74 -35.74
CA PHE A 17 55.82 -11.63 -35.02
C PHE A 17 55.13 -10.34 -35.47
N MET A 18 54.52 -10.42 -36.65
CA MET A 18 53.58 -9.44 -37.17
C MET A 18 52.51 -9.24 -36.10
N PHE A 19 52.62 -8.12 -35.37
CA PHE A 19 51.65 -7.69 -34.38
C PHE A 19 50.38 -7.30 -35.14
N MET A 20 49.60 -8.32 -35.50
CA MET A 20 48.27 -8.17 -36.03
C MET A 20 47.43 -7.63 -34.88
N THR A 21 47.40 -6.30 -34.76
CA THR A 21 46.55 -5.59 -33.81
C THR A 21 45.12 -5.98 -34.13
N GLN A 22 44.61 -6.97 -33.41
CA GLN A 22 43.21 -7.35 -33.48
C GLN A 22 42.44 -6.12 -33.04
N SER A 23 41.89 -5.41 -34.03
CA SER A 23 40.87 -4.40 -33.81
C SER A 23 39.73 -5.10 -33.10
N VAL A 24 39.66 -4.95 -31.78
CA VAL A 24 38.54 -5.40 -30.98
C VAL A 24 37.33 -4.67 -31.56
N LEU A 25 36.52 -5.42 -32.31
CA LEU A 25 35.20 -4.98 -32.71
C LEU A 25 34.40 -4.88 -31.42
N TYR A 26 34.44 -3.71 -30.79
CA TYR A 26 33.43 -3.30 -29.84
C TYR A 26 32.11 -3.35 -30.60
N ALA A 27 31.34 -4.41 -30.38
CA ALA A 27 29.92 -4.38 -30.68
C ALA A 27 29.36 -3.17 -29.91
N GLU A 28 28.89 -2.16 -30.63
CA GLU A 28 28.40 -0.94 -29.99
C GLU A 28 27.14 -1.24 -29.20
N ASP A 29 27.34 -1.52 -27.91
CA ASP A 29 26.29 -1.77 -26.95
C ASP A 29 25.31 -0.60 -26.97
N CYS A 30 24.07 -0.86 -27.36
CA CYS A 30 23.05 0.19 -27.50
C CYS A 30 22.78 0.93 -26.17
N ARG A 31 23.24 0.40 -25.04
CA ARG A 31 23.24 1.08 -23.73
C ARG A 31 24.14 2.33 -23.69
N GLN A 32 25.16 2.44 -24.54
CA GLN A 32 26.06 3.59 -24.62
C GLN A 32 25.66 4.63 -25.69
N LYS A 33 24.73 4.28 -26.59
CA LYS A 33 24.23 5.20 -27.62
C LYS A 33 23.29 6.26 -27.01
N LEU A 34 23.35 7.46 -27.57
CA LEU A 34 22.51 8.59 -27.20
C LEU A 34 21.46 8.84 -28.29
N PHE A 35 20.19 8.84 -27.90
CA PHE A 35 19.06 8.94 -28.81
C PHE A 35 18.49 10.36 -28.80
N SER A 36 18.42 10.99 -29.97
CA SER A 36 17.76 12.27 -30.20
C SER A 36 16.65 12.06 -31.23
N VAL A 37 15.40 12.23 -30.82
CA VAL A 37 14.23 11.95 -31.66
C VAL A 37 13.16 13.03 -31.45
N THR A 38 12.60 13.51 -32.55
CA THR A 38 11.42 14.38 -32.57
C THR A 38 10.27 13.63 -33.24
N ILE A 39 9.26 13.28 -32.47
CA ILE A 39 8.06 12.56 -32.90
C ILE A 39 6.93 13.58 -33.02
N ASP A 40 6.34 13.66 -34.21
CA ASP A 40 5.11 14.40 -34.48
C ASP A 40 3.86 13.52 -34.28
N ASN A 41 2.68 14.15 -34.36
CA ASN A 41 1.38 13.56 -33.98
C ASN A 41 0.84 12.48 -34.95
N GLN A 42 1.74 11.77 -35.65
CA GLN A 42 1.38 10.79 -36.68
C GLN A 42 1.91 9.38 -36.39
N LEU A 43 3.10 9.26 -35.77
CA LEU A 43 3.74 7.97 -35.50
C LEU A 43 3.06 7.19 -34.37
N LYS A 44 2.96 5.87 -34.54
CA LYS A 44 2.50 4.93 -33.49
C LYS A 44 3.67 4.53 -32.60
N ILE A 45 3.35 4.10 -31.38
CA ILE A 45 4.35 3.55 -30.44
C ILE A 45 5.07 2.35 -31.06
N SER A 46 4.36 1.46 -31.79
CA SER A 46 5.00 0.32 -32.45
C SER A 46 6.08 0.73 -33.44
N GLU A 47 5.78 1.64 -34.37
CA GLU A 47 6.71 2.07 -35.45
C GLU A 47 8.01 2.67 -34.89
N VAL A 48 7.89 3.39 -33.78
CA VAL A 48 9.02 4.00 -33.06
C VAL A 48 9.88 2.94 -32.34
N LEU A 49 9.26 1.88 -31.84
CA LEU A 49 9.96 0.76 -31.19
C LEU A 49 10.57 -0.18 -32.22
N ASP A 50 9.91 -0.44 -33.34
CA ASP A 50 10.42 -1.26 -34.43
C ASP A 50 11.71 -0.61 -35.00
N SER A 51 11.69 0.70 -35.26
CA SER A 51 12.89 1.46 -35.65
C SER A 51 14.00 1.45 -34.58
N LEU A 52 13.66 1.42 -33.29
CA LEU A 52 14.64 1.27 -32.22
C LEU A 52 15.24 -0.14 -32.22
N ALA A 53 14.41 -1.17 -32.42
CA ALA A 53 14.81 -2.56 -32.45
C ALA A 53 15.79 -2.85 -33.58
N ASP A 54 15.50 -2.36 -34.78
CA ASP A 54 16.41 -2.43 -35.95
C ASP A 54 17.75 -1.72 -35.69
N SER A 55 17.77 -0.64 -34.91
CA SER A 55 18.99 0.13 -34.59
C SER A 55 19.85 -0.48 -33.48
N CYS A 56 19.29 -1.41 -32.70
CA CYS A 56 19.85 -1.95 -31.46
C CYS A 56 19.90 -3.49 -31.40
N ASP A 57 19.53 -4.19 -32.49
CA ASP A 57 19.38 -5.64 -32.55
C ASP A 57 18.51 -6.21 -31.41
N LEU A 58 17.39 -5.54 -31.10
CA LEU A 58 16.47 -5.93 -30.02
C LEU A 58 15.33 -6.79 -30.53
N THR A 59 14.98 -7.84 -29.77
CA THR A 59 13.77 -8.64 -30.00
C THR A 59 12.62 -8.11 -29.15
N ILE A 60 11.61 -7.53 -29.79
CA ILE A 60 10.38 -7.07 -29.10
C ILE A 60 9.44 -8.26 -28.88
N ASN A 61 8.93 -8.41 -27.66
CA ASN A 61 7.96 -9.44 -27.28
C ASN A 61 6.77 -8.82 -26.53
N VAL A 62 5.59 -8.84 -27.13
CA VAL A 62 4.37 -8.23 -26.55
C VAL A 62 3.49 -9.31 -25.92
N LYS A 63 3.38 -9.29 -24.58
CA LYS A 63 2.70 -10.36 -23.82
C LYS A 63 1.17 -10.28 -23.88
N ASP A 64 0.61 -9.07 -23.85
CA ASP A 64 -0.85 -8.87 -23.69
C ASP A 64 -1.49 -8.29 -24.95
N GLU A 65 -2.72 -8.72 -25.28
CA GLU A 65 -3.52 -8.11 -26.35
C GLU A 65 -3.79 -6.61 -26.08
N MET A 66 -3.98 -6.25 -24.80
CA MET A 66 -4.15 -4.86 -24.38
C MET A 66 -2.88 -4.02 -24.59
N ALA A 67 -1.69 -4.62 -24.46
CA ALA A 67 -0.44 -3.95 -24.80
C ALA A 67 -0.38 -3.69 -26.31
N GLN A 68 -0.75 -4.66 -27.16
CA GLN A 68 -0.84 -4.43 -28.61
C GLN A 68 -1.82 -3.32 -28.99
N LYS A 69 -3.00 -3.25 -28.33
CA LYS A 69 -3.97 -2.16 -28.52
C LYS A 69 -3.38 -0.80 -28.13
N LYS A 70 -2.68 -0.71 -27.00
CA LYS A 70 -1.98 0.53 -26.59
C LYS A 70 -0.83 0.90 -27.52
N MET A 71 -0.01 -0.04 -27.98
CA MET A 71 1.09 0.27 -28.92
C MET A 71 0.62 0.79 -30.29
N ARG A 72 -0.63 0.50 -30.69
CA ARG A 72 -1.25 1.06 -31.90
C ARG A 72 -1.80 2.49 -31.70
N LYS A 73 -1.78 3.05 -30.49
CA LYS A 73 -2.15 4.45 -30.24
C LYS A 73 -1.03 5.37 -30.76
N LYS A 74 -1.42 6.53 -31.31
CA LYS A 74 -0.49 7.56 -31.81
C LYS A 74 0.14 8.29 -30.64
N LEU A 75 1.43 8.62 -30.78
CA LEU A 75 2.10 9.55 -29.88
C LEU A 75 1.71 10.99 -30.24
N TYR A 76 1.49 11.85 -29.26
CA TYR A 76 1.07 13.23 -29.50
C TYR A 76 2.22 14.14 -29.93
N TYR A 77 3.21 14.31 -29.03
CA TYR A 77 4.44 15.02 -29.30
C TYR A 77 5.51 14.53 -28.32
N VAL A 78 6.64 14.05 -28.84
CA VAL A 78 7.78 13.62 -28.01
C VAL A 78 9.05 14.22 -28.57
N LYS A 79 9.80 14.92 -27.72
CA LYS A 79 11.10 15.51 -28.09
C LYS A 79 12.16 15.07 -27.09
N LEU A 80 13.01 14.16 -27.52
CA LEU A 80 14.15 13.66 -26.76
C LEU A 80 15.45 14.20 -27.38
N LYS A 81 16.37 14.65 -26.54
CA LYS A 81 17.70 15.11 -26.93
C LYS A 81 18.74 14.40 -26.08
N ASN A 82 19.60 13.61 -26.72
CA ASN A 82 20.66 12.83 -26.10
C ASN A 82 20.17 12.00 -24.90
N SER A 83 19.02 11.34 -25.05
CA SER A 83 18.46 10.43 -24.05
C SER A 83 19.19 9.09 -24.09
N THR A 84 19.35 8.42 -22.95
CA THR A 84 19.82 7.03 -22.92
C THR A 84 18.73 6.08 -23.41
N LEU A 85 19.09 4.84 -23.78
CA LEU A 85 18.11 3.81 -24.14
C LEU A 85 16.99 3.65 -23.09
N GLN A 86 17.35 3.64 -21.80
CA GLN A 86 16.37 3.54 -20.72
C GLN A 86 15.50 4.80 -20.59
N GLY A 87 16.07 5.99 -20.78
CA GLY A 87 15.31 7.24 -20.80
C GLY A 87 14.30 7.27 -21.96
N PHE A 88 14.73 6.84 -23.14
CA PHE A 88 13.87 6.69 -24.32
C PHE A 88 12.72 5.70 -24.07
N LEU A 89 13.03 4.48 -23.62
CA LEU A 89 12.02 3.46 -23.33
C LEU A 89 11.05 3.91 -22.23
N ASN A 90 11.51 4.63 -21.20
CA ASN A 90 10.62 5.20 -20.19
C ASN A 90 9.63 6.21 -20.80
N THR A 91 10.08 7.15 -21.62
CA THR A 91 9.20 8.14 -22.24
C THR A 91 8.24 7.55 -23.27
N ILE A 92 8.65 6.51 -24.01
CA ILE A 92 7.78 5.89 -25.02
C ILE A 92 6.80 4.88 -24.40
N LEU A 93 7.25 4.06 -23.44
CA LEU A 93 6.44 2.98 -22.86
C LEU A 93 5.76 3.38 -21.54
N VAL A 94 6.54 3.80 -20.54
CA VAL A 94 6.04 4.03 -19.17
C VAL A 94 5.07 5.21 -19.12
N ASP A 95 5.34 6.28 -19.88
CA ASP A 95 4.43 7.42 -19.99
C ASP A 95 3.11 7.10 -20.75
N ASN A 96 3.02 5.94 -21.41
CA ASN A 96 1.82 5.41 -22.05
C ASN A 96 1.18 4.22 -21.28
N ASP A 97 1.56 4.00 -20.02
CA ASP A 97 1.19 2.86 -19.14
C ASP A 97 1.61 1.47 -19.66
N LEU A 98 2.64 1.39 -20.50
CA LEU A 98 3.24 0.11 -20.87
C LEU A 98 4.41 -0.19 -19.92
N TYR A 99 4.38 -1.37 -19.32
CA TYR A 99 5.50 -1.91 -18.56
C TYR A 99 6.46 -2.63 -19.50
N TYR A 100 7.76 -2.59 -19.19
CA TYR A 100 8.75 -3.36 -19.93
C TYR A 100 9.82 -3.99 -19.04
N THR A 101 10.37 -5.12 -19.48
CA THR A 101 11.63 -5.67 -18.98
C THR A 101 12.61 -5.81 -20.14
N LEU A 102 13.87 -5.43 -19.92
CA LEU A 102 14.95 -5.61 -20.88
C LEU A 102 15.89 -6.72 -20.35
N GLU A 103 15.82 -7.88 -20.98
CA GLU A 103 16.56 -9.09 -20.61
C GLU A 103 17.58 -9.39 -21.73
N GLY A 104 18.79 -8.87 -21.59
CA GLY A 104 19.77 -8.84 -22.70
C GLY A 104 19.22 -8.02 -23.86
N ASN A 105 19.12 -8.63 -25.04
CA ASN A 105 18.53 -8.01 -26.23
C ASN A 105 17.00 -8.19 -26.32
N LYS A 106 16.34 -8.83 -25.35
CA LYS A 106 14.89 -9.06 -25.39
C LYS A 106 14.13 -7.98 -24.64
N LEU A 107 13.32 -7.21 -25.35
CA LEU A 107 12.39 -6.22 -24.79
C LEU A 107 11.00 -6.86 -24.63
N ASN A 108 10.69 -7.32 -23.43
CA ASN A 108 9.35 -7.79 -23.10
C ASN A 108 8.46 -6.60 -22.75
N ILE A 109 7.29 -6.47 -23.36
CA ILE A 109 6.30 -5.41 -23.11
C ILE A 109 5.00 -6.04 -22.61
N SER A 110 4.44 -5.50 -21.52
CA SER A 110 3.11 -5.85 -21.02
C SER A 110 2.32 -4.60 -20.62
N TYR A 111 1.00 -4.71 -20.57
CA TYR A 111 0.11 -3.65 -20.11
C TYR A 111 -0.23 -3.84 -18.63
N LEU A 112 -0.46 -5.09 -18.23
CA LEU A 112 -0.73 -5.45 -16.86
C LEU A 112 0.53 -6.04 -16.22
N ILE A 113 0.70 -5.75 -14.93
CA ILE A 113 1.66 -6.41 -14.06
C ILE A 113 0.95 -6.89 -12.80
N THR A 114 1.38 -8.03 -12.28
CA THR A 114 0.92 -8.57 -11.00
C THR A 114 2.04 -8.42 -9.98
N LYS A 115 1.75 -7.80 -8.84
CA LYS A 115 2.72 -7.60 -7.74
C LYS A 115 2.11 -7.99 -6.41
N THR A 116 2.84 -8.81 -5.65
CA THR A 116 2.48 -9.20 -4.28
C THR A 116 3.25 -8.34 -3.28
N PHE A 117 2.51 -7.70 -2.39
CA PHE A 117 3.02 -6.93 -1.27
C PHE A 117 2.90 -7.73 0.03
N ARG A 118 3.86 -7.56 0.93
CA ARG A 118 3.88 -8.18 2.26
C ARG A 118 3.53 -7.14 3.31
N ILE A 119 2.52 -7.43 4.13
CA ILE A 119 2.02 -6.58 5.21
C ILE A 119 2.11 -7.41 6.50
N HIS A 120 2.99 -6.99 7.40
CA HIS A 120 3.14 -7.64 8.70
C HIS A 120 2.07 -7.14 9.68
N TYR A 121 0.90 -7.77 9.64
CA TYR A 121 -0.19 -7.57 10.60
C TYR A 121 -0.69 -8.93 11.08
N ILE A 122 -1.15 -9.02 12.33
CA ILE A 122 -1.64 -10.27 12.92
C ILE A 122 -2.99 -10.62 12.26
N ALA A 123 -3.14 -11.85 11.76
CA ALA A 123 -4.44 -12.35 11.33
C ALA A 123 -5.38 -12.46 12.55
N GLY A 124 -6.42 -11.63 12.59
CA GLY A 124 -7.39 -11.62 13.67
C GLY A 124 -8.34 -10.43 13.59
N ASN A 125 -9.62 -10.67 13.83
CA ASN A 125 -10.61 -9.61 14.04
C ASN A 125 -10.49 -9.13 15.48
N ARG A 126 -10.33 -7.81 15.70
CA ARG A 126 -10.35 -7.24 17.05
C ARG A 126 -11.74 -6.69 17.31
N GLN A 127 -12.42 -7.24 18.32
CA GLN A 127 -13.68 -6.70 18.81
C GLN A 127 -13.39 -5.98 20.13
N GLY A 128 -13.59 -4.66 20.14
CA GLY A 128 -13.51 -3.84 21.35
C GLY A 128 -14.92 -3.68 21.91
N VAL A 129 -15.17 -4.24 23.10
CA VAL A 129 -16.44 -4.06 23.82
C VAL A 129 -16.19 -3.12 25.00
N SER A 130 -16.95 -2.03 25.05
CA SER A 130 -16.96 -1.06 26.14
C SER A 130 -18.30 -1.14 26.86
N THR A 131 -18.29 -1.53 28.13
CA THR A 131 -19.49 -1.59 28.98
C THR A 131 -19.47 -0.46 30.00
N ALA A 132 -20.27 0.58 29.77
CA ALA A 132 -20.44 1.67 30.73
C ALA A 132 -21.67 1.38 31.61
N ASN A 133 -21.41 1.04 32.88
CA ASN A 133 -22.46 0.83 33.89
C ASN A 133 -22.72 2.15 34.63
N VAL A 134 -23.88 2.78 34.37
CA VAL A 134 -24.32 3.98 35.08
C VAL A 134 -25.28 3.57 36.18
N ILE A 135 -24.81 3.58 37.43
CA ILE A 135 -25.66 3.39 38.62
C ILE A 135 -26.25 4.75 38.97
N ILE A 136 -27.55 4.94 38.69
CA ILE A 136 -28.26 6.13 39.15
C ILE A 136 -28.70 5.88 40.60
N ALA A 137 -27.95 6.43 41.54
CA ALA A 137 -28.37 6.49 42.94
C ALA A 137 -29.58 7.43 43.05
N ASN A 138 -30.77 6.86 43.24
CA ASN A 138 -32.00 7.64 43.36
C ASN A 138 -31.97 8.48 44.66
N SER A 139 -31.92 9.81 44.53
CA SER A 139 -31.83 10.75 45.66
C SER A 139 -33.13 10.94 46.44
N ASN A 140 -34.06 9.98 46.39
CA ASN A 140 -35.38 10.04 47.03
C ASN A 140 -35.33 9.78 48.56
N ASN A 141 -34.42 10.44 49.27
CA ASN A 141 -34.45 10.47 50.74
C ASN A 141 -34.12 11.85 51.33
N SER A 142 -34.89 12.86 50.93
CA SER A 142 -34.96 14.15 51.62
C SER A 142 -36.42 14.52 51.87
N GLY A 143 -37.00 14.03 52.97
CA GLY A 143 -38.32 14.46 53.44
C GLY A 143 -39.28 13.35 53.87
N LYS A 144 -38.98 12.64 54.97
CA LYS A 144 -39.98 11.86 55.72
C LYS A 144 -39.65 11.74 57.21
N SER A 145 -40.01 12.78 57.94
CA SER A 145 -40.21 12.74 59.39
C SER A 145 -41.69 12.43 59.68
N GLY A 146 -42.00 11.31 60.35
CA GLY A 146 -43.36 11.06 60.85
C GLY A 146 -43.80 9.59 60.87
N GLY A 147 -43.58 8.96 62.03
CA GLY A 147 -44.07 7.65 62.51
C GLY A 147 -45.09 6.83 61.70
N GLY A 148 -44.75 5.56 61.49
CA GLY A 148 -45.65 4.47 61.12
C GLY A 148 -44.90 3.15 61.05
N SER A 149 -45.19 2.20 61.94
CA SER A 149 -44.57 0.86 61.89
C SER A 149 -45.19 0.05 60.76
N GLY A 150 -44.37 -0.42 59.82
CA GLY A 150 -44.77 -1.33 58.75
C GLY A 150 -43.54 -2.08 58.26
N ASP A 151 -43.53 -3.40 58.45
CA ASP A 151 -42.55 -4.28 57.83
C ASP A 151 -42.76 -4.27 56.30
N GLY A 152 -41.67 -4.08 55.56
CA GLY A 152 -41.74 -3.74 54.14
C GLY A 152 -40.35 -3.52 53.57
N ASP A 153 -39.79 -4.60 53.03
CA ASP A 153 -38.53 -4.62 52.30
C ASP A 153 -38.48 -3.48 51.26
N SER A 154 -37.69 -2.45 51.54
CA SER A 154 -37.52 -1.31 50.65
C SER A 154 -36.36 -1.59 49.70
N GLY A 155 -36.62 -2.50 48.76
CA GLY A 155 -35.77 -2.73 47.59
C GLY A 155 -35.55 -1.44 46.81
N GLY A 156 -34.53 -0.69 47.19
CA GLY A 156 -34.15 0.57 46.57
C GLY A 156 -33.76 0.31 45.12
N ALA A 157 -34.66 0.65 44.18
CA ALA A 157 -34.45 0.42 42.77
C ALA A 157 -33.27 1.24 42.22
N THR A 158 -32.08 0.66 42.27
CA THR A 158 -30.90 1.16 41.55
C THR A 158 -31.06 0.79 40.09
N THR A 159 -31.66 1.68 39.30
CA THR A 159 -31.78 1.51 37.85
C THR A 159 -30.40 1.67 37.22
N GLY A 160 -29.69 0.55 37.08
CA GLY A 160 -28.41 0.48 36.37
C GLY A 160 -28.65 0.51 34.86
N ILE A 161 -28.20 1.56 34.19
CA ILE A 161 -28.16 1.60 32.73
C ILE A 161 -26.81 1.02 32.30
N SER A 162 -26.83 -0.16 31.67
CA SER A 162 -25.67 -0.70 30.98
C SER A 162 -25.68 -0.23 29.52
N ILE A 163 -24.66 0.52 29.13
CA ILE A 163 -24.42 0.91 27.74
C ILE A 163 -23.29 0.02 27.22
N GLU A 164 -23.62 -0.92 26.35
CA GLU A 164 -22.65 -1.73 25.62
C GLU A 164 -22.38 -1.11 24.25
N SER A 165 -21.11 -0.78 24.00
CA SER A 165 -20.63 -0.28 22.72
C SER A 165 -19.59 -1.26 22.17
N SER A 166 -19.88 -1.87 21.04
CA SER A 166 -18.99 -2.80 20.34
C SER A 166 -18.44 -2.18 19.05
N ASP A 167 -17.13 -2.21 18.86
CA ASP A 167 -16.45 -1.88 17.61
C ASP A 167 -15.70 -3.11 17.07
N GLU A 168 -15.76 -3.36 15.77
CA GLU A 168 -15.16 -4.55 15.13
C GLU A 168 -14.17 -4.15 14.03
N PHE A 169 -12.88 -4.23 14.35
CA PHE A 169 -11.79 -3.88 13.45
C PHE A 169 -11.43 -5.04 12.50
N LYS A 170 -12.01 -5.02 11.29
CA LYS A 170 -11.73 -5.96 10.19
C LYS A 170 -10.61 -5.47 9.27
N PHE A 171 -9.38 -5.42 9.79
CA PHE A 171 -8.19 -4.91 9.10
C PHE A 171 -8.11 -5.28 7.60
N TRP A 172 -8.13 -6.58 7.30
CA TRP A 172 -7.90 -7.08 5.94
C TRP A 172 -9.01 -6.71 4.95
N SER A 173 -10.27 -6.68 5.38
CA SER A 173 -11.39 -6.24 4.53
C SER A 173 -11.36 -4.74 4.25
N THR A 174 -10.86 -3.94 5.20
CA THR A 174 -10.62 -2.50 4.98
C THR A 174 -9.49 -2.29 3.98
N VAL A 175 -8.35 -2.99 4.14
CA VAL A 175 -7.22 -2.91 3.21
C VAL A 175 -7.61 -3.34 1.79
N GLU A 176 -8.40 -4.42 1.65
CA GLU A 176 -8.92 -4.88 0.35
C GLU A 176 -9.69 -3.76 -0.37
N LYS A 177 -10.66 -3.15 0.31
CA LYS A 177 -11.50 -2.05 -0.23
C LYS A 177 -10.68 -0.80 -0.53
N GLU A 178 -9.73 -0.44 0.32
CA GLU A 178 -8.87 0.73 0.11
C GLU A 178 -7.93 0.54 -1.08
N VAL A 179 -7.29 -0.63 -1.20
CA VAL A 179 -6.46 -0.99 -2.35
C VAL A 179 -7.28 -1.02 -3.64
N GLN A 180 -8.47 -1.63 -3.63
CA GLN A 180 -9.38 -1.64 -4.78
C GLN A 180 -9.77 -0.23 -5.22
N ARG A 181 -10.11 0.65 -4.26
CA ARG A 181 -10.42 2.07 -4.53
C ARG A 181 -9.21 2.85 -5.09
N ILE A 182 -7.99 2.52 -4.68
CA ILE A 182 -6.76 3.13 -5.23
C ILE A 182 -6.52 2.69 -6.67
N LEU A 183 -6.78 1.41 -7.00
CA LEU A 183 -6.70 0.88 -8.37
C LEU A 183 -7.73 1.57 -9.30
N ILE A 184 -8.93 1.88 -8.80
CA ILE A 184 -10.01 2.55 -9.56
C ILE A 184 -9.84 4.09 -9.58
N GLY A 185 -8.83 4.66 -8.91
CA GLY A 185 -8.71 6.11 -8.67
C GLY A 185 -8.67 7.03 -9.91
N ALA A 186 -9.26 8.23 -9.77
CA ALA A 186 -9.61 9.20 -10.83
C ALA A 186 -8.55 9.53 -11.91
N ALA A 187 -7.26 9.34 -11.61
CA ALA A 187 -6.16 9.68 -12.53
C ALA A 187 -6.21 8.91 -13.87
N ASP A 188 -6.87 7.74 -13.89
CA ASP A 188 -6.97 6.91 -15.10
C ASP A 188 -8.26 7.22 -15.91
N GLY A 189 -9.00 8.29 -15.55
CA GLY A 189 -10.31 8.63 -16.12
C GLY A 189 -11.46 7.74 -15.63
N SER A 190 -11.16 6.79 -14.75
CA SER A 190 -12.00 5.70 -14.25
C SER A 190 -13.23 6.12 -13.43
N THR A 191 -13.31 7.35 -12.92
CA THR A 191 -14.33 7.75 -11.94
C THR A 191 -15.73 8.05 -12.47
N HIS A 192 -15.96 8.01 -13.79
CA HIS A 192 -17.23 8.44 -14.40
C HIS A 192 -18.09 7.30 -14.96
N TYR A 193 -17.75 6.04 -14.70
CA TYR A 193 -18.43 4.91 -15.34
C TYR A 193 -19.58 4.40 -14.49
N THR A 194 -20.76 4.31 -15.10
CA THR A 194 -21.97 3.75 -14.49
C THR A 194 -22.17 2.31 -14.94
N ASN A 195 -22.72 1.47 -14.07
CA ASN A 195 -23.02 0.08 -14.43
C ASN A 195 -24.33 0.03 -15.24
N GLN A 196 -24.24 -0.33 -16.52
CA GLN A 196 -25.39 -0.62 -17.37
C GLN A 196 -25.38 -2.12 -17.72
N GLY A 197 -25.82 -2.93 -16.76
CA GLY A 197 -26.00 -4.38 -16.92
C GLY A 197 -24.67 -5.15 -16.92
N SER A 198 -24.19 -5.50 -18.11
CA SER A 198 -22.93 -6.25 -18.29
C SER A 198 -21.73 -5.35 -18.61
N THR A 199 -21.97 -4.06 -18.88
CA THR A 199 -20.96 -3.13 -19.40
C THR A 199 -20.93 -1.86 -18.57
N TRP A 200 -19.72 -1.44 -18.18
CA TRP A 200 -19.50 -0.14 -17.56
C TRP A 200 -19.36 0.91 -18.65
N VAL A 201 -20.17 1.97 -18.60
CA VAL A 201 -20.22 3.02 -19.64
C VAL A 201 -20.10 4.39 -18.98
N GLY A 202 -19.19 5.21 -19.52
CA GLY A 202 -18.99 6.59 -19.10
C GLY A 202 -19.99 7.55 -19.76
N PRO A 203 -20.16 8.78 -19.26
CA PRO A 203 -21.05 9.79 -19.85
C PRO A 203 -20.73 10.09 -21.32
N ASP A 204 -19.48 9.89 -21.75
CA ASP A 204 -19.01 10.00 -23.14
C ASP A 204 -19.50 8.85 -24.08
N GLY A 205 -20.29 7.90 -23.59
CA GLY A 205 -20.68 6.68 -24.33
C GLY A 205 -19.54 5.67 -24.57
N LYS A 206 -18.34 5.94 -24.03
CA LYS A 206 -17.21 5.01 -24.09
C LYS A 206 -17.47 3.82 -23.17
N VAL A 207 -17.35 2.61 -23.72
CA VAL A 207 -17.26 1.37 -22.97
C VAL A 207 -15.95 1.33 -22.19
N TRP A 208 -15.99 0.90 -20.93
CA TRP A 208 -14.82 0.91 -20.06
C TRP A 208 -13.81 -0.17 -20.48
N GLU A 209 -12.59 0.28 -20.84
CA GLU A 209 -11.54 -0.59 -21.40
C GLU A 209 -10.93 -1.55 -20.36
N TYR A 210 -11.04 -1.25 -19.06
CA TYR A 210 -10.54 -2.10 -17.97
C TYR A 210 -11.19 -1.76 -16.61
N ASN A 211 -11.82 -2.76 -15.97
CA ASN A 211 -12.13 -2.72 -14.54
C ASN A 211 -11.02 -3.44 -13.77
N PRO A 212 -10.32 -2.81 -12.80
CA PRO A 212 -9.35 -3.49 -11.96
C PRO A 212 -9.98 -4.68 -11.23
N LEU A 213 -9.34 -5.85 -11.34
CA LEU A 213 -9.75 -7.02 -10.58
C LEU A 213 -9.61 -6.73 -9.06
N ALA A 214 -10.49 -7.33 -8.26
CA ALA A 214 -10.38 -7.24 -6.81
C ALA A 214 -9.01 -7.77 -6.35
N PRO A 215 -8.33 -7.09 -5.40
CA PRO A 215 -7.02 -7.51 -4.93
C PRO A 215 -7.13 -8.82 -4.13
N ILE A 216 -6.23 -9.77 -4.39
CA ILE A 216 -6.23 -11.05 -3.68
C ILE A 216 -5.53 -10.86 -2.34
N VAL A 217 -6.27 -10.96 -1.25
CA VAL A 217 -5.75 -10.84 0.12
C VAL A 217 -5.60 -12.23 0.76
N ASN A 218 -4.43 -12.49 1.33
CA ASN A 218 -4.16 -13.67 2.17
C ASN A 218 -3.75 -13.18 3.57
N PRO A 219 -4.70 -13.11 4.52
CA PRO A 219 -4.45 -12.69 5.91
C PRO A 219 -3.38 -13.50 6.62
N GLU A 220 -3.45 -14.84 6.50
CA GLU A 220 -2.57 -15.78 7.21
C GLU A 220 -1.10 -15.63 6.79
N ALA A 221 -0.85 -15.42 5.49
CA ALA A 221 0.48 -15.18 4.96
C ALA A 221 0.91 -13.70 5.04
N GLY A 222 0.02 -12.80 5.47
CA GLY A 222 0.26 -11.36 5.46
C GLY A 222 0.51 -10.79 4.05
N MET A 223 -0.22 -11.24 3.04
CA MET A 223 0.03 -10.87 1.63
C MET A 223 -1.17 -10.20 0.95
N VAL A 224 -0.90 -9.21 0.09
CA VAL A 224 -1.88 -8.60 -0.81
C VAL A 224 -1.31 -8.64 -2.23
N THR A 225 -1.98 -9.31 -3.15
CA THR A 225 -1.59 -9.38 -4.56
C THR A 225 -2.54 -8.54 -5.41
N VAL A 226 -1.97 -7.65 -6.22
CA VAL A 226 -2.73 -6.78 -7.12
C VAL A 226 -2.29 -7.00 -8.55
N THR A 227 -3.22 -6.86 -9.49
CA THR A 227 -2.96 -6.85 -10.93
C THR A 227 -3.50 -5.54 -11.51
N GLY A 228 -2.69 -4.82 -12.26
CA GLY A 228 -3.06 -3.52 -12.82
C GLY A 228 -1.94 -2.93 -13.69
N THR A 229 -2.11 -1.69 -14.13
CA THR A 229 -1.05 -0.97 -14.87
C THR A 229 0.12 -0.60 -13.95
N GLN A 230 1.29 -0.29 -14.52
CA GLN A 230 2.44 0.14 -13.73
C GLN A 230 2.14 1.39 -12.87
N ARG A 231 1.30 2.32 -13.34
CA ARG A 231 0.88 3.50 -12.55
C ARG A 231 -0.07 3.13 -11.40
N GLN A 232 -0.97 2.17 -11.61
CA GLN A 232 -1.88 1.67 -10.57
C GLN A 232 -1.11 0.93 -9.47
N VAL A 233 -0.24 -0.01 -9.85
CA VAL A 233 0.56 -0.81 -8.90
C VAL A 233 1.54 0.07 -8.12
N LYS A 234 2.10 1.13 -8.73
CA LYS A 234 2.95 2.11 -8.02
C LYS A 234 2.18 2.90 -6.96
N ARG A 235 0.93 3.34 -7.24
CA ARG A 235 0.07 3.99 -6.23
C ARG A 235 -0.23 3.06 -5.05
N VAL A 236 -0.54 1.80 -5.33
CA VAL A 236 -0.76 0.77 -4.29
C VAL A 236 0.52 0.55 -3.46
N GLU A 237 1.69 0.50 -4.10
CA GLU A 237 2.98 0.38 -3.41
C GLU A 237 3.26 1.54 -2.45
N GLU A 238 3.01 2.78 -2.87
CA GLU A 238 3.19 3.98 -2.04
C GLU A 238 2.23 3.99 -0.84
N TYR A 239 0.97 3.60 -1.04
CA TYR A 239 -0.02 3.43 0.03
C TYR A 239 0.37 2.30 1.01
N ILE A 240 0.67 1.08 0.52
CA ILE A 240 1.01 -0.06 1.38
C ILE A 240 2.31 0.21 2.17
N ARG A 241 3.30 0.88 1.57
CA ARG A 241 4.52 1.32 2.26
C ARG A 241 4.20 2.27 3.42
N THR A 242 3.24 3.18 3.23
CA THR A 242 2.81 4.14 4.25
C THR A 242 2.01 3.44 5.36
N LEU A 243 1.05 2.60 4.99
CA LEU A 243 0.27 1.75 5.90
C LEU A 243 1.20 0.89 6.78
N THR A 244 2.16 0.19 6.18
CA THR A 244 3.14 -0.67 6.87
C THR A 244 4.04 0.13 7.82
N LYS A 245 4.33 1.41 7.53
CA LYS A 245 5.08 2.29 8.42
C LYS A 245 4.26 2.67 9.66
N GLN A 246 2.97 2.96 9.50
CA GLN A 246 2.07 3.34 10.60
C GLN A 246 1.71 2.14 11.51
N ILE A 247 1.52 0.95 10.93
CA ILE A 247 1.24 -0.28 11.70
C ILE A 247 2.41 -0.67 12.61
N LYS A 248 3.65 -0.37 12.22
CA LYS A 248 4.86 -0.75 12.97
C LYS A 248 5.13 0.12 14.20
N SER A 249 4.50 1.29 14.34
CA SER A 249 4.59 2.09 15.56
C SER A 249 3.76 1.48 16.69
N GLN A 250 4.41 0.67 17.52
CA GLN A 250 3.84 0.20 18.78
C GLN A 250 3.73 1.37 19.77
N VAL A 251 2.58 1.48 20.45
CA VAL A 251 2.39 2.38 21.60
C VAL A 251 2.22 1.52 22.84
N LEU A 252 3.13 1.69 23.80
CA LEU A 252 2.97 1.12 25.14
C LEU A 252 2.11 2.08 25.97
N ILE A 253 0.99 1.58 26.49
CA ILE A 253 0.07 2.34 27.34
C ILE A 253 0.28 1.87 28.79
N ASP A 254 0.93 2.69 29.61
CA ASP A 254 1.04 2.51 31.07
C ASP A 254 -0.01 3.40 31.75
N VAL A 255 -1.05 2.79 32.33
CA VAL A 255 -2.13 3.50 33.03
C VAL A 255 -1.89 3.42 34.53
N ARG A 256 -1.48 4.54 35.14
CA ARG A 256 -1.31 4.67 36.59
C ARG A 256 -2.47 5.45 37.19
N ILE A 257 -3.35 4.74 37.90
CA ILE A 257 -4.46 5.36 38.64
C ILE A 257 -3.93 5.74 40.03
N LEU A 258 -3.94 7.04 40.34
CA LEU A 258 -3.63 7.57 41.66
C LEU A 258 -4.93 8.02 42.32
N SER A 259 -5.32 7.37 43.42
CA SER A 259 -6.43 7.79 44.26
C SER A 259 -5.88 8.53 45.49
N VAL A 260 -6.41 9.72 45.74
CA VAL A 260 -6.14 10.49 46.97
C VAL A 260 -7.46 10.62 47.71
N SER A 261 -7.59 9.87 48.81
CA SER A 261 -8.68 10.07 49.77
C SER A 261 -8.21 11.10 50.80
N PHE A 262 -9.02 12.13 51.04
CA PHE A 262 -8.76 13.12 52.08
C PHE A 262 -9.91 13.06 53.08
N ASP A 263 -9.58 12.75 54.33
CA ASP A 263 -10.54 12.52 55.41
C ASP A 263 -10.36 13.64 56.44
N ASP A 264 -11.21 14.68 56.36
CA ASP A 264 -11.22 15.80 57.31
C ASP A 264 -12.59 15.87 57.98
N SER A 265 -12.76 15.06 59.03
CA SER A 265 -13.97 15.02 59.85
C SER A 265 -13.76 15.76 61.17
N GLN A 266 -14.11 17.04 61.22
CA GLN A 266 -14.28 17.75 62.50
C GLN A 266 -15.74 17.74 62.94
N THR A 267 -15.99 17.12 64.10
CA THR A 267 -17.29 17.15 64.80
C THR A 267 -17.18 18.03 66.03
N SER A 268 -17.95 19.12 66.06
CA SER A 268 -18.17 19.96 67.23
C SER A 268 -19.63 19.81 67.67
N GLY A 269 -19.85 19.08 68.76
CA GLY A 269 -21.17 18.88 69.36
C GLY A 269 -21.37 19.71 70.63
N VAL A 270 -22.59 20.19 70.86
CA VAL A 270 -22.99 20.83 72.11
C VAL A 270 -23.61 19.77 73.03
N ASP A 271 -23.03 19.58 74.22
CA ASP A 271 -23.52 18.62 75.21
C ASP A 271 -24.70 19.20 76.02
N TRP A 272 -25.91 18.74 75.68
CA TRP A 272 -27.16 19.13 76.35
C TRP A 272 -27.43 18.35 77.65
N SER A 273 -26.56 17.42 78.07
CA SER A 273 -26.73 16.65 79.32
C SER A 273 -26.80 17.55 80.58
N GLN A 274 -26.26 18.76 80.50
CA GLN A 274 -26.29 19.72 81.61
C GLN A 274 -27.66 20.38 81.79
N LEU A 275 -28.49 20.49 80.75
CA LEU A 275 -29.81 21.12 80.84
C LEU A 275 -30.77 20.30 81.73
N TYR A 276 -30.67 18.97 81.68
CA TYR A 276 -31.48 18.06 82.50
C TYR A 276 -31.14 18.09 83.99
N LYS A 277 -29.93 18.54 84.37
CA LYS A 277 -29.56 18.68 85.79
C LYS A 277 -30.33 19.81 86.49
N LEU A 278 -30.86 20.78 85.74
CA LEU A 278 -31.63 21.90 86.29
C LEU A 278 -33.09 21.56 86.55
N GLN A 279 -33.64 20.48 85.99
CA GLN A 279 -35.02 20.04 86.24
C GLN A 279 -35.21 19.27 87.57
N ASN A 280 -34.13 18.82 88.21
CA ASN A 280 -34.19 18.13 89.52
C ASN A 280 -33.94 19.05 90.73
N MET A 281 -33.91 20.37 90.52
CA MET A 281 -33.97 21.36 91.59
C MET A 281 -35.42 21.50 92.08
N ASN A 282 -35.87 20.59 92.95
CA ASN A 282 -37.08 20.82 93.75
C ASN A 282 -36.80 22.00 94.70
N VAL A 283 -37.61 23.06 94.58
CA VAL A 283 -37.64 24.23 95.47
C VAL A 283 -38.81 24.10 96.43
#